data_AF-A0A376VD18-F1
#
_entry.id   AF-A0A376VD18-F1
#
_cell.length_a   1.000
_cell.length_b   1.000
_cell.length_c   1.000
_cell.angle_alpha   90.00
_cell.angle_beta   90.00
_cell.angle_gamma   90.00
#
_symmetry.space_group_name_H-M   'P 1'
#
loop_
_entity.id
_entity.type
_entity.pdbx_description
1 polymer ?
#
loop_
_entity_poly.entity_id
_entity_poly.type
_entity_poly.pdbx_seq_one_letter_code
_entity_poly.pdbx_strand_id
1 'polypeptide(L)'
;MSEQFLYFLQQMFNGVTLGSTYALIAIGYTMVYGIIGMINFAHGEVYMIGSYVSFMIIAALMMMGIDTGWLLVAAGFVGAIVIASAYGWSIERVAYRPVRNSKRLIALISAIGMSIFLQNYVSLTEGSRDVALPSLFNGQWVVGHSENFSASITTMQAVIWIVTFLAMLALTIFIRYSRMGRACPCLRGRSENGEPAWH
;
A
#
# COMPACT_ATOMS: atom_id res chain seq x y z
N MET A 1 -11.34 34.92 -1.49
CA MET A 1 -10.77 34.25 -0.29
C MET A 1 -9.37 34.77 -0.08
N SER A 2 -8.89 34.90 1.17
CA SER A 2 -7.50 35.30 1.41
C SER A 2 -6.55 34.20 0.90
N GLU A 3 -5.41 34.59 0.30
CA GLU A 3 -4.42 33.64 -0.22
C GLU A 3 -3.95 32.66 0.87
N GLN A 4 -3.74 33.15 2.09
CA GLN A 4 -3.37 32.35 3.26
C GLN A 4 -4.37 31.21 3.53
N PHE A 5 -5.66 31.47 3.39
CA PHE A 5 -6.70 30.46 3.59
C PHE A 5 -6.66 29.40 2.49
N LEU A 6 -6.40 29.80 1.24
CA LEU A 6 -6.26 28.86 0.12
C LEU A 6 -5.01 27.98 0.27
N TYR A 7 -3.88 28.54 0.71
CA TYR A 7 -2.67 27.77 1.03
C TYR A 7 -2.93 26.76 2.15
N PHE A 8 -3.62 27.18 3.21
CA PHE A 8 -4.01 26.29 4.30
C PHE A 8 -4.87 25.12 3.79
N LEU A 9 -5.89 25.40 2.97
CA LEU A 9 -6.72 24.36 2.37
C LEU A 9 -5.93 23.40 1.48
N GLN A 10 -5.04 23.92 0.63
CA GLN A 10 -4.18 23.08 -0.21
C GLN A 10 -3.30 22.16 0.62
N GLN A 11 -2.69 22.68 1.69
CA GLN A 11 -1.84 21.89 2.57
C GLN A 11 -2.64 20.86 3.35
N MET A 12 -3.88 21.18 3.73
CA MET A 12 -4.81 20.23 4.34
C MET A 12 -5.12 19.09 3.38
N PHE A 13 -5.44 19.36 2.11
CA PHE A 13 -5.70 18.32 1.10
C PHE A 13 -4.47 17.44 0.83
N ASN A 14 -3.28 18.04 0.73
CA ASN A 14 -2.03 17.30 0.59
C ASN A 14 -1.77 16.41 1.83
N GLY A 15 -2.00 16.94 3.03
CA GLY A 15 -1.88 16.22 4.29
C GLY A 15 -2.83 15.03 4.40
N VAL A 16 -4.11 15.20 4.03
CA VAL A 16 -5.10 14.12 3.99
C VAL A 16 -4.69 13.04 3.00
N THR A 17 -4.13 13.42 1.85
CA THR A 17 -3.66 12.46 0.83
C THR A 17 -2.50 11.61 1.36
N LEU A 18 -1.48 12.25 1.95
CA LEU A 18 -0.35 11.54 2.55
C LEU A 18 -0.80 10.65 3.72
N GLY A 19 -1.67 11.17 4.59
CA GLY A 19 -2.26 10.40 5.69
C GLY A 19 -3.06 9.19 5.20
N SER A 20 -3.80 9.34 4.10
CA SER A 20 -4.58 8.27 3.48
C SER A 20 -3.70 7.14 2.93
N THR A 21 -2.57 7.49 2.31
CA THR A 21 -1.57 6.53 1.84
C THR A 21 -0.93 5.79 3.02
N TYR A 22 -0.51 6.50 4.07
CA TYR A 22 0.06 5.86 5.25
C TYR A 22 -0.96 4.96 5.98
N ALA A 23 -2.22 5.37 6.03
CA ALA A 23 -3.27 4.54 6.60
C ALA A 23 -3.48 3.23 5.81
N LEU A 24 -3.45 3.28 4.48
CA LEU A 24 -3.49 2.08 3.63
C LEU A 24 -2.30 1.15 3.91
N ILE A 25 -1.08 1.69 4.02
CA ILE A 25 0.12 0.91 4.34
C ILE A 25 -0.03 0.25 5.72
N ALA A 26 -0.50 1.00 6.72
CA ALA A 26 -0.72 0.49 8.07
C ALA A 26 -1.78 -0.63 8.11
N ILE A 27 -2.86 -0.48 7.34
CA ILE A 27 -3.91 -1.51 7.19
C ILE A 27 -3.35 -2.80 6.59
N GLY A 28 -2.53 -2.70 5.54
CA GLY A 28 -1.86 -3.85 4.93
C GLY A 28 -0.97 -4.58 5.94
N TYR A 29 -0.13 -3.81 6.64
CA TYR A 29 0.81 -4.36 7.64
C TYR A 29 0.09 -5.05 8.80
N THR A 30 -0.96 -4.43 9.33
CA THR A 30 -1.76 -5.00 10.44
C THR A 30 -2.51 -6.27 10.02
N MET A 31 -3.03 -6.35 8.79
CA MET A 31 -3.65 -7.59 8.30
C MET A 31 -2.65 -8.73 8.14
N VAL A 32 -1.51 -8.48 7.50
CA VAL A 32 -0.51 -9.52 7.27
C VAL A 32 0.05 -10.05 8.59
N TYR A 33 0.35 -9.14 9.52
CA TYR A 33 0.74 -9.52 10.87
C TYR A 33 -0.36 -10.31 11.61
N GLY A 34 -1.63 -9.89 11.46
CA GLY A 34 -2.76 -10.58 12.07
C GLY A 34 -2.96 -12.02 11.60
N ILE A 35 -2.58 -12.34 10.35
CA ILE A 35 -2.68 -13.70 9.79
C ILE A 35 -1.44 -14.54 10.12
N ILE A 36 -0.25 -13.99 9.92
CA ILE A 36 1.00 -14.75 10.00
C ILE A 36 1.53 -14.79 11.45
N GLY A 37 1.23 -13.80 12.28
CA GLY A 37 1.72 -13.68 13.65
C GLY A 37 3.23 -13.42 13.74
N MET A 38 3.87 -13.03 12.63
CA MET A 38 5.30 -12.74 12.54
C MET A 38 5.53 -11.40 11.84
N ILE A 39 6.61 -10.72 12.20
CA ILE A 39 7.04 -9.47 11.55
C ILE A 39 7.40 -9.78 10.09
N ASN A 40 6.74 -9.11 9.14
CA ASN A 40 7.00 -9.24 7.72
C ASN A 40 7.72 -7.98 7.20
N PHE A 41 9.03 -8.08 6.98
CA PHE A 41 9.83 -7.01 6.38
C PHE A 41 9.63 -6.88 4.86
N ALA A 42 9.25 -7.96 4.18
CA ALA A 42 9.03 -7.95 2.73
C ALA A 42 7.74 -7.22 2.31
N HIS A 43 6.89 -6.79 3.25
CA HIS A 43 5.67 -6.04 2.95
C HIS A 43 5.96 -4.76 2.14
N GLY A 44 7.01 -4.02 2.49
CA GLY A 44 7.43 -2.83 1.75
C GLY A 44 7.91 -3.16 0.32
N GLU A 45 8.63 -4.26 0.17
CA GLU A 45 9.13 -4.71 -1.14
C GLU A 45 8.00 -5.18 -2.06
N VAL A 46 6.97 -5.84 -1.53
CA VAL A 46 5.79 -6.23 -2.32
C VAL A 46 5.03 -4.99 -2.81
N TYR A 47 4.92 -3.95 -1.98
CA TYR A 47 4.34 -2.67 -2.39
C TYR A 47 5.16 -1.98 -3.50
N MET A 48 6.48 -2.00 -3.36
CA MET A 48 7.42 -1.48 -4.36
C MET A 48 7.24 -2.23 -5.70
N ILE A 49 7.30 -3.56 -5.69
CA ILE A 49 7.14 -4.39 -6.90
C ILE A 49 5.77 -4.14 -7.56
N GLY A 50 4.69 -4.09 -6.78
CA GLY A 50 3.35 -3.80 -7.31
C GLY A 50 3.26 -2.42 -7.98
N SER A 51 3.95 -1.42 -7.43
CA SER A 51 4.01 -0.07 -8.00
C SER A 51 4.80 -0.04 -9.31
N TYR A 52 5.95 -0.70 -9.37
CA TYR A 52 6.76 -0.82 -10.59
C TYR A 52 6.03 -1.60 -11.70
N VAL A 53 5.37 -2.71 -11.35
CA VAL A 53 4.58 -3.48 -12.31
C VAL A 53 3.44 -2.63 -12.87
N SER A 54 2.74 -1.87 -12.02
CA SER A 54 1.70 -0.94 -12.47
C SER A 54 2.26 0.08 -13.45
N PHE A 55 3.42 0.66 -13.12
CA PHE A 55 4.12 1.61 -13.99
C PHE A 55 4.48 1.00 -15.34
N MET A 56 5.09 -0.19 -15.35
CA MET A 56 5.50 -0.87 -16.59
C MET A 56 4.30 -1.21 -17.48
N ILE A 57 3.19 -1.65 -16.90
CA ILE A 57 1.96 -1.92 -17.63
C ILE A 57 1.41 -0.63 -18.23
N ILE A 58 1.29 0.43 -17.43
CA ILE A 58 0.80 1.73 -17.89
C ILE A 58 1.69 2.28 -19.02
N ALA A 59 3.01 2.24 -18.86
CA ALA A 59 3.97 2.70 -19.86
C ALA A 59 3.84 1.88 -21.16
N ALA A 60 3.72 0.55 -21.06
CA ALA A 60 3.53 -0.31 -22.23
C ALA A 60 2.23 -0.01 -22.97
N LEU A 61 1.12 0.20 -22.25
CA LEU A 61 -0.18 0.57 -22.85
C LEU A 61 -0.12 1.95 -23.53
N MET A 62 0.53 2.94 -22.90
CA MET A 62 0.74 4.26 -23.52
C MET A 62 1.60 4.17 -24.79
N MET A 63 2.66 3.35 -24.80
CA MET A 63 3.46 3.11 -26.01
C MET A 63 2.66 2.46 -27.14
N MET A 64 1.61 1.70 -26.81
CA MET A 64 0.67 1.13 -27.79
C MET A 64 -0.39 2.15 -28.27
N GLY A 65 -0.35 3.40 -27.81
CA GLY A 65 -1.30 4.46 -28.15
C GLY A 65 -2.61 4.42 -27.38
N ILE A 66 -2.67 3.68 -26.26
CA ILE A 66 -3.86 3.60 -25.40
C ILE A 66 -3.75 4.65 -24.30
N ASP A 67 -4.37 5.81 -24.52
CA ASP A 67 -4.31 6.94 -23.58
C ASP A 67 -5.57 7.10 -22.71
N THR A 68 -6.38 6.05 -22.60
CA THR A 68 -7.59 6.09 -21.78
C THR A 68 -7.22 5.91 -20.30
N GLY A 69 -7.18 7.03 -19.55
CA GLY A 69 -6.70 7.07 -18.15
C GLY A 69 -7.32 6.01 -17.23
N TRP A 70 -8.64 5.77 -17.30
CA TRP A 70 -9.30 4.77 -16.45
C TRP A 70 -8.91 3.33 -16.81
N LEU A 71 -8.70 3.04 -18.10
CA LEU A 71 -8.24 1.73 -18.56
C LEU A 71 -6.80 1.47 -18.12
N LEU A 72 -5.94 2.48 -18.19
CA LEU A 72 -4.56 2.40 -17.71
C LEU A 72 -4.49 2.08 -16.21
N VAL A 73 -5.30 2.78 -15.40
CA VAL A 73 -5.39 2.50 -13.96
C VAL A 73 -5.93 1.10 -13.70
N ALA A 74 -7.00 0.69 -14.38
CA ALA A 74 -7.59 -0.63 -14.19
C ALA A 74 -6.61 -1.75 -14.59
N ALA A 75 -5.94 -1.62 -15.73
CA ALA A 75 -4.96 -2.59 -16.22
C ALA A 75 -3.74 -2.67 -15.28
N GLY A 76 -3.19 -1.53 -14.87
CA GLY A 76 -2.10 -1.46 -13.90
C GLY A 76 -2.48 -2.09 -12.57
N PHE A 77 -3.70 -1.80 -12.06
CA PHE A 77 -4.21 -2.37 -10.81
C PHE A 77 -4.38 -3.89 -10.88
N VAL A 78 -5.00 -4.41 -11.95
CA VAL A 78 -5.16 -5.86 -12.13
C VAL A 78 -3.81 -6.55 -12.27
N GLY A 79 -2.89 -5.98 -13.05
CA GLY A 79 -1.54 -6.52 -13.19
C GLY A 79 -0.77 -6.51 -11.88
N ALA A 80 -0.88 -5.45 -11.09
CA ALA A 80 -0.29 -5.36 -9.76
C ALA A 80 -0.85 -6.43 -8.82
N ILE A 81 -2.17 -6.68 -8.83
CA ILE A 81 -2.78 -7.75 -8.02
C ILE A 81 -2.20 -9.12 -8.39
N VAL A 82 -2.13 -9.43 -9.70
CA VAL A 82 -1.64 -10.73 -10.18
C VAL A 82 -0.18 -10.93 -9.77
N ILE A 83 0.68 -9.95 -10.06
CA ILE A 83 2.11 -10.06 -9.76
C ILE A 83 2.37 -10.01 -8.26
N ALA A 84 1.75 -9.10 -7.51
CA ALA A 84 1.92 -9.02 -6.06
C ALA A 84 1.45 -10.31 -5.36
N SER A 85 0.37 -10.94 -5.85
CA SER A 85 -0.10 -12.23 -5.33
C SER A 85 0.90 -13.35 -5.63
N ALA A 86 1.46 -13.40 -6.84
CA ALA A 86 2.48 -14.37 -7.22
C ALA A 86 3.78 -14.21 -6.39
N TYR A 87 4.22 -12.97 -6.16
CA TYR A 87 5.36 -12.66 -5.28
C TYR A 87 5.07 -13.02 -3.83
N GLY A 88 3.91 -12.65 -3.30
CA GLY A 88 3.50 -13.00 -1.93
C GLY A 88 3.52 -14.51 -1.71
N TRP A 89 2.97 -15.27 -2.65
CA TRP A 89 3.01 -16.74 -2.62
C TRP A 89 4.44 -17.30 -2.70
N SER A 90 5.27 -16.73 -3.56
CA SER A 90 6.67 -17.15 -3.73
C SER A 90 7.48 -16.89 -2.46
N ILE A 91 7.33 -15.72 -1.84
CA ILE A 91 7.98 -15.36 -0.58
C ILE A 91 7.49 -16.27 0.54
N GLU A 92 6.19 -16.53 0.63
CA GLU A 92 5.65 -17.45 1.62
C GLU A 92 6.28 -18.84 1.49
N ARG A 93 6.38 -19.35 0.26
CA ARG A 93 6.87 -20.70 0.02
C ARG A 93 8.38 -20.85 0.22
N VAL A 94 9.16 -19.84 -0.17
CA VAL A 94 10.63 -19.90 -0.13
C VAL A 94 11.19 -19.39 1.19
N ALA A 95 10.70 -18.26 1.71
CA ALA A 95 11.27 -17.61 2.88
C ALA A 95 10.53 -18.00 4.18
N TYR A 96 9.20 -18.11 4.17
CA TYR A 96 8.46 -18.30 5.43
C TYR A 96 8.17 -19.77 5.77
N ARG A 97 7.77 -20.59 4.80
CA ARG A 97 7.41 -21.99 5.02
C ARG A 97 8.53 -22.84 5.63
N PRO A 98 9.82 -22.70 5.23
CA PRO A 98 10.90 -23.50 5.81
C PRO A 98 11.23 -23.12 7.26
N VAL A 99 11.00 -21.87 7.63
CA VAL A 99 11.50 -21.26 8.87
C VAL A 99 10.40 -21.11 9.92
N ARG A 100 9.15 -21.45 9.56
CA ARG A 100 7.96 -21.35 10.43
C ARG A 100 8.08 -22.17 11.72
N ASN A 101 8.81 -23.29 11.69
CA ASN A 101 9.02 -24.15 12.85
C ASN A 101 10.31 -23.79 13.64
N SER A 102 11.04 -22.77 13.21
CA SER A 102 12.28 -22.34 13.84
C SER A 102 12.06 -21.20 14.83
N LYS A 103 13.10 -20.84 15.59
CA LYS A 103 13.06 -19.71 16.52
C LYS A 103 12.68 -18.42 15.77
N ARG A 104 11.84 -17.57 16.38
CA ARG A 104 11.38 -16.29 15.80
C ARG A 104 12.51 -15.41 15.26
N LEU A 105 13.68 -15.45 15.90
CA LEU A 105 14.86 -14.69 15.51
C LEU A 105 15.45 -15.14 14.15
N ILE A 106 15.37 -16.44 13.82
CA ILE A 106 15.82 -16.98 12.54
C ILE A 106 14.86 -16.56 11.42
N ALA A 107 13.55 -16.59 11.70
CA ALA A 107 12.53 -16.10 10.77
C ALA A 107 12.69 -14.59 10.47
N LEU A 108 13.05 -13.80 11.49
CA LEU A 108 13.34 -12.37 11.34
C LEU A 108 14.52 -12.13 10.38
N ILE A 109 15.65 -12.82 10.60
CA ILE A 109 16.86 -12.69 9.77
C ILE A 109 16.54 -13.10 8.32
N SER A 110 15.81 -14.20 8.13
CA SER A 110 15.41 -14.66 6.80
C SER A 110 14.50 -13.64 6.09
N ALA A 111 13.55 -13.02 6.81
CA ALA A 111 12.69 -11.99 6.25
C ALA A 111 13.48 -10.73 5.84
N ILE A 112 14.45 -10.29 6.65
CA ILE A 112 15.33 -9.17 6.30
C ILE A 112 16.18 -9.52 5.08
N GLY A 113 16.79 -10.71 5.05
CA GLY A 113 17.58 -11.17 3.91
C GLY A 113 16.77 -11.22 2.62
N MET A 114 15.51 -11.68 2.69
CA MET A 114 14.60 -11.67 1.55
C MET A 114 14.26 -10.24 1.11
N SER A 115 14.05 -9.31 2.05
CA SER A 115 13.78 -7.91 1.73
C SER A 115 14.94 -7.28 0.95
N ILE A 116 16.17 -7.46 1.44
CA ILE A 116 17.39 -6.96 0.80
C ILE A 116 17.58 -7.61 -0.57
N PHE A 117 17.30 -8.91 -0.70
CA PHE A 117 17.38 -9.61 -1.99
C PHE A 117 16.41 -9.04 -3.01
N LEU A 118 15.15 -8.82 -2.64
CA LEU A 118 14.12 -8.25 -3.52
C LEU A 118 14.47 -6.80 -3.92
N GLN A 119 14.90 -6.00 -2.95
CA GLN A 119 15.30 -4.61 -3.19
C GLN A 119 16.47 -4.53 -4.18
N ASN A 120 17.50 -5.38 -4.01
CA ASN A 120 18.61 -5.45 -4.95
C ASN A 120 18.19 -5.98 -6.32
N TYR A 121 17.30 -6.96 -6.37
CA TYR A 121 16.79 -7.50 -7.65
C TYR A 121 16.10 -6.42 -8.48
N VAL A 122 15.21 -5.63 -7.85
CA VAL A 122 14.54 -4.51 -8.52
C VAL A 122 15.54 -3.41 -8.89
N SER A 123 16.48 -3.10 -8.00
CA SER A 123 17.51 -2.09 -8.27
C SER A 123 18.42 -2.46 -9.45
N LEU A 124 18.68 -3.75 -9.69
CA LEU A 124 19.48 -4.23 -10.82
C LEU A 124 18.70 -4.23 -12.15
N THR A 125 17.38 -4.36 -12.10
CA THR A 125 16.52 -4.49 -13.29
C THR A 125 15.99 -3.13 -13.76
N GLU A 126 15.45 -2.31 -12.86
CA GLU A 126 14.83 -1.02 -13.15
C GLU A 126 15.78 0.17 -12.87
N GLY A 127 16.88 -0.08 -12.14
CA GLY A 127 17.77 0.97 -11.63
C GLY A 127 17.28 1.58 -10.31
N SER A 128 18.11 2.41 -9.69
CA SER A 128 17.81 3.05 -8.40
C SER A 128 17.18 4.43 -8.54
N ARG A 129 16.49 4.72 -9.66
CA ARG A 129 15.89 6.03 -9.92
C ARG A 129 14.43 6.04 -9.54
N ASP A 130 14.02 7.07 -8.81
CA ASP A 130 12.60 7.33 -8.55
C ASP A 130 11.91 7.72 -9.86
N VAL A 131 10.98 6.86 -10.31
CA VAL A 131 10.17 7.12 -11.50
C VAL A 131 8.79 7.57 -11.07
N ALA A 132 8.46 8.82 -11.39
CA ALA A 132 7.11 9.34 -11.19
C ALA A 132 6.21 8.88 -12.35
N LEU A 133 5.07 8.29 -12.00
CA LEU A 133 4.00 8.04 -12.96
C LEU A 133 3.54 9.37 -13.59
N PRO A 134 3.45 9.47 -14.93
CA PRO A 134 2.85 10.63 -15.57
C PRO A 134 1.39 10.78 -15.11
N SER A 135 0.89 12.02 -15.07
CA SER A 135 -0.47 12.31 -14.59
C SER A 135 -1.52 11.65 -15.49
N LEU A 136 -2.07 10.53 -15.03
CA LEU A 136 -3.09 9.74 -15.75
C LEU A 136 -4.42 10.47 -15.90
N PHE A 137 -4.67 11.46 -15.05
CA PHE A 137 -5.83 12.33 -15.10
C PHE A 137 -5.39 13.79 -14.99
N ASN A 138 -5.77 14.60 -15.97
CA ASN A 138 -5.60 16.06 -15.96
C ASN A 138 -6.80 16.78 -15.31
N GLY A 139 -7.66 16.04 -14.61
CA GLY A 139 -8.82 16.59 -13.90
C GLY A 139 -8.40 17.26 -12.60
N GLN A 140 -8.61 18.57 -12.52
CA GLN A 140 -8.34 19.37 -11.33
C GLN A 140 -9.57 20.21 -10.99
N TRP A 141 -10.08 20.04 -9.78
CA TRP A 141 -11.27 20.73 -9.29
C TRP A 141 -10.79 21.91 -8.46
N VAL A 142 -10.97 23.12 -9.00
CA VAL A 142 -10.56 24.36 -8.33
C VAL A 142 -11.62 24.71 -7.29
N VAL A 143 -11.26 24.61 -6.01
CA VAL A 143 -12.14 24.91 -4.86
C VAL A 143 -12.21 26.42 -4.64
N GLY A 144 -11.16 27.14 -5.05
CA GLY A 144 -11.07 28.59 -4.92
C GLY A 144 -9.90 29.17 -5.71
N HIS A 145 -10.09 30.38 -6.22
CA HIS A 145 -9.05 31.13 -6.92
C HIS A 145 -8.86 32.51 -6.26
N SER A 146 -7.61 32.94 -6.20
CA SER A 146 -7.14 34.29 -5.91
C SER A 146 -6.16 34.68 -7.01
N GLU A 147 -5.86 35.97 -7.18
CA GLU A 147 -5.08 36.49 -8.31
C GLU A 147 -3.72 35.80 -8.50
N ASN A 148 -3.10 35.28 -7.43
CA ASN A 148 -1.82 34.54 -7.50
C ASN A 148 -1.89 33.05 -7.13
N PHE A 149 -3.01 32.55 -6.59
CA PHE A 149 -3.06 31.18 -6.06
C PHE A 149 -4.43 30.53 -6.22
N SER A 150 -4.45 29.26 -6.67
CA SER A 150 -5.65 28.43 -6.73
C SER A 150 -5.50 27.20 -5.84
N ALA A 151 -6.44 27.03 -4.90
CA ALA A 151 -6.56 25.78 -4.15
C ALA A 151 -7.35 24.79 -5.00
N SER A 152 -6.81 23.59 -5.13
CA SER A 152 -7.29 22.62 -6.09
C SER A 152 -7.12 21.19 -5.60
N ILE A 153 -8.09 20.37 -5.97
CA ILE A 153 -8.11 18.95 -5.66
C ILE A 153 -7.91 18.22 -6.99
N THR A 154 -6.88 17.37 -7.04
CA THR A 154 -6.67 16.52 -8.22
C THR A 154 -7.59 15.31 -8.16
N THR A 155 -8.03 14.80 -9.32
CA THR A 155 -8.83 13.58 -9.37
C THR A 155 -8.12 12.40 -8.69
N MET A 156 -6.79 12.33 -8.76
CA MET A 156 -5.99 11.30 -8.07
C MET A 156 -6.09 11.39 -6.54
N GLN A 157 -6.07 12.60 -5.96
CA GLN A 157 -6.26 12.77 -4.51
C GLN A 157 -7.63 12.25 -4.08
N ALA A 158 -8.69 12.59 -4.83
CA ALA A 158 -10.04 12.11 -4.54
C ALA A 158 -10.13 10.57 -4.64
N VAL A 159 -9.51 9.96 -5.66
CA VAL A 159 -9.45 8.51 -5.81
C VAL A 159 -8.73 7.87 -4.62
N ILE A 160 -7.58 8.41 -4.18
CA ILE A 160 -6.85 7.91 -3.02
C ILE A 160 -7.75 7.94 -1.78
N TRP A 161 -8.43 9.06 -1.50
CA TRP A 161 -9.30 9.18 -0.34
C TRP A 161 -10.45 8.18 -0.37
N ILE A 162 -11.11 8.02 -1.53
CA ILE A 162 -12.21 7.07 -1.70
C ILE A 162 -11.73 5.63 -1.51
N VAL A 163 -10.61 5.26 -2.13
CA VAL A 163 -10.04 3.91 -2.02
C VAL A 163 -9.62 3.62 -0.58
N THR A 164 -8.94 4.56 0.08
CA THR A 164 -8.57 4.42 1.49
C THR A 164 -9.79 4.24 2.40
N PHE A 165 -10.83 5.06 2.21
CA PHE A 165 -12.06 4.96 3.00
C PHE A 165 -12.77 3.62 2.78
N LEU A 166 -12.90 3.18 1.51
CA LEU A 166 -13.49 1.89 1.18
C LEU A 166 -12.67 0.72 1.74
N ALA A 167 -11.34 0.79 1.67
CA ALA A 167 -10.45 -0.24 2.22
C ALA A 167 -10.55 -0.32 3.75
N MET A 168 -10.59 0.83 4.44
CA MET A 168 -10.83 0.88 5.89
C MET A 168 -12.18 0.30 6.26
N LEU A 169 -13.24 0.64 5.52
CA LEU A 169 -14.58 0.15 5.77
C LEU A 169 -14.65 -1.36 5.54
N ALA A 170 -14.12 -1.83 4.41
CA ALA A 170 -14.05 -3.24 4.07
C ALA A 170 -13.27 -4.04 5.11
N LEU A 171 -12.11 -3.53 5.56
CA LEU A 171 -11.34 -4.15 6.64
C LEU A 171 -12.14 -4.23 7.94
N THR A 172 -12.76 -3.12 8.33
CA THR A 172 -13.54 -3.04 9.57
C THR A 172 -14.68 -4.08 9.57
N ILE A 173 -15.40 -4.17 8.45
CA ILE A 173 -16.45 -5.18 8.24
C ILE A 173 -15.85 -6.58 8.28
N PHE A 174 -14.73 -6.81 7.58
CA PHE A 174 -14.05 -8.10 7.54
C PHE A 174 -13.61 -8.56 8.94
N ILE A 175 -13.01 -7.69 9.75
CA ILE A 175 -12.60 -8.03 11.12
C ILE A 175 -13.82 -8.32 11.99
N ARG A 176 -14.88 -7.50 11.89
CA ARG A 176 -16.08 -7.64 12.73
C ARG A 176 -16.88 -8.92 12.40
N TYR A 177 -16.95 -9.30 11.13
CA TYR A 177 -17.81 -10.39 10.68
C TYR A 177 -17.07 -11.70 10.36
N SER A 178 -15.80 -11.67 9.96
CA SER A 178 -15.06 -12.90 9.60
C SER A 178 -14.64 -13.73 10.82
N ARG A 179 -14.60 -15.06 10.66
CA ARG A 179 -14.09 -15.99 11.67
C ARG A 179 -12.60 -15.76 11.98
N MET A 180 -11.82 -15.26 11.02
CA MET A 180 -10.40 -14.91 11.22
C MET A 180 -10.22 -13.71 12.15
N GLY A 181 -11.06 -12.68 12.06
CA GLY A 181 -11.03 -11.53 12.97
C GLY A 181 -11.32 -11.90 14.43
N ARG A 182 -12.22 -12.86 14.66
CA ARG A 182 -12.53 -13.39 16.01
C ARG A 182 -11.48 -14.37 16.54
N ALA A 183 -10.65 -14.94 15.66
CA ALA A 183 -9.58 -15.86 16.02
C ALA A 183 -8.23 -15.15 16.28
N CYS A 184 -8.17 -13.84 16.08
CA CYS A 184 -6.95 -13.05 16.27
C CYS A 184 -6.47 -13.14 17.74
N PRO A 185 -5.25 -13.63 18.01
CA PRO A 185 -4.76 -13.86 19.37
C PRO A 185 -4.77 -12.63 20.30
N CYS A 186 -4.70 -11.41 19.74
CA CYS A 186 -4.70 -10.16 20.51
C CYS A 186 -6.02 -9.86 21.23
N LEU A 187 -7.14 -10.42 20.77
CA LEU A 187 -8.44 -10.35 21.47
C LEU A 187 -8.60 -11.49 22.48
N ARG A 188 -7.89 -12.61 22.29
CA ARG A 188 -8.01 -13.80 23.14
C ARG A 188 -7.17 -13.70 24.42
N GLY A 189 -6.01 -13.03 24.35
CA GLY A 189 -5.12 -12.85 25.51
C GLY A 189 -5.63 -11.92 26.61
N ARG A 190 -6.75 -11.19 26.42
CA ARG A 190 -7.30 -10.28 27.43
C ARG A 190 -8.42 -10.89 28.28
N SER A 191 -8.95 -12.05 27.89
CA SER A 191 -10.09 -12.66 28.56
C SER A 191 -9.74 -13.78 29.53
N GLU A 192 -8.58 -14.44 29.39
CA GLU A 192 -8.30 -15.66 30.18
C GLU A 192 -7.18 -15.52 31.21
N ASN A 193 -6.25 -14.58 31.11
CA ASN A 193 -5.30 -14.28 32.19
C ASN A 193 -4.73 -12.87 31.98
N GLY A 194 -4.86 -12.00 32.99
CA GLY A 194 -4.42 -10.61 32.94
C GLY A 194 -2.90 -10.39 32.95
N GLU A 195 -2.14 -11.17 32.16
CA GLU A 195 -0.69 -11.02 32.05
C GLU A 195 -0.26 -10.75 30.59
N PRO A 196 0.69 -9.83 30.35
CA PRO A 196 1.23 -9.58 29.03
C PRO A 196 2.10 -10.75 28.57
N ALA A 197 1.74 -11.37 27.44
CA ALA A 197 2.50 -12.44 26.80
C ALA A 197 3.75 -11.91 26.09
N TRP A 198 4.80 -11.59 26.84
CA TRP A 198 6.14 -11.34 26.32
C TRP A 198 7.20 -12.12 27.09
N HIS A 199 7.38 -13.39 26.72
CA HIS A 199 8.60 -14.17 26.95
C HIS A 199 8.98 -14.91 25.66
#